data_AF-A0A1G8B1R3-F1
#
_entry.id   AF-A0A1G8B1R3-F1
#
_cell.length_a   1.000
_cell.length_b   1.000
_cell.length_c   1.000
_cell.angle_alpha   90.00
_cell.angle_beta   90.00
_cell.angle_gamma   90.00
#
_symmetry.space_group_name_H-M   'P 1'
#
loop_
_entity.id
_entity.type
_entity.pdbx_description
1 polymer ?
#
loop_
_entity_poly.entity_id
_entity_poly.type
_entity_poly.pdbx_seq_one_letter_code
_entity_poly.pdbx_strand_id
1 'polypeptide(L)'
;MNPQVIQSLTGNASGTGQMSLGDVQDLQKALEAGYGTDVAQLTGGGALRIQSLEKTMLSTIQENKHFALFNELQKTNATATVDEWTEQSGVGGRLGGSTNTETGNIRVAQGQYNRRTGMVKYLMTRREVSFVQTLQNAIADAEAVEAQNGALQLLTDAEYLCFEGDSTVVPTEYDGLRALLLDGVDAGQVSADNILDAEGQSLASIDLVSKAAAQIAGYGNFGTPTHLFMSQLTQSDFDIGLDPAWRVPLTDVPGGGISLGSPVVGIRTSWGNIKTVNDVFIRDERQQMPFEVSNPAEAAEMDTIKPASVAGVATSDVSSKFGAAHDGNYYYFVTGVNASGESTGKASAQVAVAVGDKVTLTITASAGGAETGYVIYRSRLNGTANANDVRQMARVAKAGATTTYIDLNREIPGSSSAYILNMAPGAMAITWRQLLPMLKFPLYPTVSAVVPWAQLLFGYLRIGKRRHHVLIKNIVSNGAMWKPFA
;
A
#
# COMPACT_ATOMS: atom_id res chain seq x y z
N MET A 1 21.63 56.82 76.78
CA MET A 1 20.43 56.02 77.14
C MET A 1 19.24 56.74 76.50
N ASN A 2 18.32 56.21 75.71
CA ASN A 2 18.01 54.90 75.11
C ASN A 2 17.02 55.23 73.94
N PRO A 3 17.02 54.55 72.77
CA PRO A 3 16.07 54.86 71.69
C PRO A 3 14.95 53.80 71.51
N GLN A 4 13.94 54.19 70.69
CA GLN A 4 12.96 53.39 69.91
C GLN A 4 11.52 53.24 70.49
N VAL A 5 10.50 53.96 69.98
CA VAL A 5 9.73 53.87 68.69
C VAL A 5 8.65 52.76 68.77
N ILE A 6 7.36 53.03 69.02
CA ILE A 6 6.27 53.62 68.18
C ILE A 6 5.67 52.65 67.11
N GLN A 7 4.32 52.51 67.18
CA GLN A 7 3.33 52.03 66.17
C GLN A 7 3.22 50.52 65.87
N SER A 8 2.05 49.90 65.66
CA SER A 8 0.63 50.34 65.66
C SER A 8 -0.32 49.12 65.59
N LEU A 9 -1.43 49.19 66.35
CA LEU A 9 -2.66 48.40 66.18
C LEU A 9 -3.28 48.57 64.79
N THR A 10 -3.90 47.53 64.22
CA THR A 10 -5.25 47.61 63.58
C THR A 10 -5.86 46.24 63.24
N GLY A 11 -7.06 46.01 63.80
CA GLY A 11 -8.27 45.37 63.24
C GLY A 11 -8.19 44.08 62.39
N ASN A 12 -8.71 42.99 62.96
CA ASN A 12 -9.11 41.77 62.24
C ASN A 12 -10.65 41.61 62.24
N ALA A 13 -11.16 40.94 61.19
CA ALA A 13 -12.53 40.47 60.88
C ALA A 13 -13.36 41.39 59.95
N SER A 14 -13.91 40.96 58.80
CA SER A 14 -14.05 39.62 58.17
C SER A 14 -14.75 39.74 56.79
N GLY A 15 -14.40 38.85 55.83
CA GLY A 15 -15.20 38.44 54.66
C GLY A 15 -15.01 39.30 53.39
N THR A 16 -14.63 38.81 52.21
CA THR A 16 -14.76 37.48 51.58
C THR A 16 -13.90 37.44 50.30
N GLY A 17 -13.32 36.28 49.95
CA GLY A 17 -12.83 35.99 48.60
C GLY A 17 -11.32 35.98 48.39
N GLN A 18 -10.54 35.37 49.29
CA GLN A 18 -9.11 35.15 49.09
C GLN A 18 -8.92 33.89 48.22
N MET A 19 -8.52 34.08 46.95
CA MET A 19 -7.97 33.01 46.12
C MET A 19 -6.71 32.47 46.82
N SER A 20 -6.57 31.15 46.90
CA SER A 20 -5.45 30.52 47.60
C SER A 20 -4.13 30.95 46.95
N LEU A 21 -3.10 31.24 47.76
CA LEU A 21 -1.76 31.54 47.27
C LEU A 21 -1.16 30.38 46.43
N GLY A 22 -1.75 29.18 46.53
CA GLY A 22 -1.44 28.03 45.66
C GLY A 22 -1.94 28.18 44.22
N ASP A 23 -3.12 28.76 44.00
CA ASP A 23 -3.68 28.93 42.64
C ASP A 23 -2.97 30.07 41.89
N VAL A 24 -2.44 31.07 42.60
CA VAL A 24 -1.58 32.11 42.02
C VAL A 24 -0.18 31.57 41.72
N GLN A 25 0.34 30.63 42.51
CA GLN A 25 1.62 29.96 42.22
C GLN A 25 1.51 28.98 41.05
N ASP A 26 0.38 28.29 40.87
CA ASP A 26 0.13 27.45 39.70
C ASP A 26 -0.14 28.27 38.43
N LEU A 27 -0.75 29.46 38.55
CA LEU A 27 -0.86 30.43 37.45
C LEU A 27 0.47 31.12 37.12
N GLN A 28 1.35 31.39 38.10
CA GLN A 28 2.71 31.90 37.87
C GLN A 28 3.62 30.86 37.20
N LYS A 29 3.46 29.57 37.53
CA LYS A 29 4.17 28.47 36.90
C LYS A 29 3.74 28.23 35.44
N ALA A 30 2.54 28.66 35.07
CA ALA A 30 2.03 28.59 33.70
C ALA A 30 2.43 29.78 32.81
N LEU A 31 2.93 30.90 33.38
CA LEU A 31 3.19 32.14 32.62
C LEU A 31 4.66 32.62 32.65
N GLU A 32 5.54 31.98 33.41
CA GLU A 32 6.95 32.36 33.44
C GLU A 32 7.80 31.48 32.50
N ALA A 33 8.38 32.09 31.46
CA ALA A 33 9.36 31.44 30.59
C ALA A 33 10.67 31.24 31.37
N GLY A 34 10.71 30.20 32.19
CA GLY A 34 11.85 29.84 33.01
C GLY A 34 13.09 29.44 32.19
N TYR A 35 14.25 29.73 32.78
CA TYR A 35 15.57 29.26 32.34
C TYR A 35 15.87 27.92 33.04
N GLY A 36 15.43 26.81 32.44
CA GLY A 36 15.79 25.46 32.87
C GLY A 36 16.66 24.77 31.80
N THR A 37 17.80 24.23 32.21
CA THR A 37 18.80 23.56 31.34
C THR A 37 18.69 22.04 31.38
N ASP A 38 17.59 21.48 31.91
CA ASP A 38 17.42 20.03 32.05
C ASP A 38 16.58 19.46 30.89
N VAL A 39 17.24 18.64 30.07
CA VAL A 39 16.80 18.23 28.72
C VAL A 39 15.94 16.97 28.75
N ALA A 40 15.79 16.31 29.90
CA ALA A 40 15.14 15.00 30.01
C ALA A 40 13.60 15.04 30.10
N GLN A 41 12.99 16.22 30.31
CA GLN A 41 11.54 16.35 30.51
C GLN A 41 10.83 17.30 29.53
N LEU A 42 11.50 17.76 28.47
CA LEU A 42 10.88 18.65 27.48
C LEU A 42 10.02 17.83 26.49
N THR A 43 8.70 17.96 26.57
CA THR A 43 7.74 17.46 25.57
C THR A 43 6.97 18.62 24.93
N GLY A 44 6.68 18.53 23.62
CA GLY A 44 5.99 19.58 22.85
C GLY A 44 6.90 20.71 22.36
N GLY A 45 6.33 21.89 22.10
CA GLY A 45 7.03 23.04 21.48
C GLY A 45 8.25 23.59 22.23
N GLY A 46 8.49 23.16 23.48
CA GLY A 46 9.69 23.46 24.25
C GLY A 46 10.95 22.70 23.80
N ALA A 47 10.78 21.57 23.08
CA ALA A 47 11.88 20.85 22.43
C ALA A 47 12.41 21.55 21.17
N LEU A 48 11.73 22.60 20.71
CA LEU A 48 12.10 23.41 19.54
C LEU A 48 12.97 24.63 19.89
N ARG A 49 13.40 24.77 21.15
CA ARG A 49 14.34 25.83 21.55
C ARG A 49 15.72 25.55 20.95
N ILE A 50 16.37 26.61 20.48
CA ILE A 50 17.64 26.56 19.75
C ILE A 50 18.77 26.09 20.69
N GLN A 51 19.11 24.81 20.57
CA GLN A 51 20.47 24.31 20.76
C GLN A 51 20.86 23.61 19.47
N SER A 52 21.99 24.03 18.89
CA SER A 52 22.49 23.53 17.61
C SER A 52 22.59 22.00 17.59
N LEU A 53 21.68 21.34 16.87
CA LEU A 53 21.93 20.06 16.23
C LEU A 53 21.77 20.26 14.73
N GLU A 54 22.90 20.24 14.04
CA GLU A 54 23.09 19.75 12.67
C GLU A 54 21.80 19.77 11.81
N LYS A 55 21.54 20.92 11.18
CA LYS A 55 20.38 21.27 10.36
C LYS A 55 20.36 20.53 9.00
N THR A 56 20.54 19.23 9.08
CA THR A 56 20.35 18.16 8.07
C THR A 56 19.97 16.92 8.87
N MET A 57 18.84 16.99 9.59
CA MET A 57 18.11 15.78 9.96
C MET A 57 17.83 15.06 8.64
N LEU A 58 18.70 14.08 8.35
CA LEU A 58 18.70 13.25 7.17
C LEU A 58 17.25 12.92 6.80
N SER A 59 16.85 13.27 5.58
CA SER A 59 15.64 12.80 4.90
C SER A 59 15.67 11.27 4.81
N THR A 60 15.43 10.59 5.92
CA THR A 60 15.54 9.11 6.06
C THR A 60 14.19 8.44 5.90
N ILE A 61 13.10 9.22 5.83
CA ILE A 61 11.75 8.67 5.83
C ILE A 61 11.41 8.24 4.40
N GLN A 62 11.11 9.19 3.50
CA GLN A 62 10.77 8.90 2.11
C GLN A 62 11.18 10.08 1.22
N GLU A 63 12.02 9.80 0.22
CA GLU A 63 12.34 10.69 -0.87
C GLU A 63 11.45 10.42 -2.09
N ASN A 64 11.34 11.42 -2.98
CA ASN A 64 10.56 11.33 -4.22
C ASN A 64 10.94 10.12 -5.10
N LYS A 65 12.20 9.64 -5.03
CA LYS A 65 12.67 8.47 -5.78
C LYS A 65 11.95 7.16 -5.42
N HIS A 66 11.33 7.08 -4.24
CA HIS A 66 10.62 5.88 -3.81
C HIS A 66 9.22 5.75 -4.42
N PHE A 67 8.69 6.81 -5.05
CA PHE A 67 7.42 6.77 -5.79
C PHE A 67 7.67 6.38 -7.26
N ALA A 68 8.18 5.17 -7.47
CA ALA A 68 8.71 4.76 -8.76
C ALA A 68 7.62 4.64 -9.84
N LEU A 69 6.50 3.99 -9.55
CA LEU A 69 5.38 3.86 -10.48
C LEU A 69 4.71 5.22 -10.71
N PHE A 70 4.36 5.95 -9.66
CA PHE A 70 3.69 7.25 -9.79
C PHE A 70 4.50 8.27 -10.60
N ASN A 71 5.83 8.23 -10.52
CA ASN A 71 6.70 9.09 -11.31
C ASN A 71 6.79 8.67 -12.78
N GLU A 72 6.81 7.37 -13.09
CA GLU A 72 6.84 6.85 -14.46
C GLU A 72 5.47 6.98 -15.16
N LEU A 73 4.36 7.08 -14.41
CA LEU A 73 3.02 7.25 -14.98
C LEU A 73 2.83 8.61 -15.67
N GLN A 74 2.31 8.56 -16.89
CA GLN A 74 1.83 9.76 -17.59
C GLN A 74 0.59 10.31 -16.87
N LYS A 75 0.70 11.57 -16.42
CA LYS A 75 -0.37 12.30 -15.74
C LYS A 75 -1.20 13.05 -16.77
N THR A 76 -2.49 12.78 -16.82
CA THR A 76 -3.42 13.40 -17.76
C THR A 76 -4.64 13.94 -17.03
N ASN A 77 -5.17 15.07 -17.49
CA ASN A 77 -6.26 15.75 -16.79
C ASN A 77 -7.59 15.01 -16.98
N ALA A 78 -8.32 14.79 -15.88
CA ALA A 78 -9.72 14.40 -15.87
C ALA A 78 -10.60 15.65 -15.82
N THR A 79 -11.61 15.73 -16.69
CA THR A 79 -12.50 16.91 -16.77
C THR A 79 -13.77 16.77 -15.94
N ALA A 80 -14.05 15.57 -15.42
CA ALA A 80 -15.23 15.25 -14.65
C ALA A 80 -14.90 14.28 -13.50
N THR A 81 -15.81 14.18 -12.52
CA THR A 81 -15.71 13.23 -11.39
C THR A 81 -15.90 11.77 -11.82
N VAL A 82 -16.58 11.57 -12.96
CA VAL A 82 -16.68 10.28 -13.64
C VAL A 82 -16.03 10.46 -15.01
N ASP A 83 -14.90 9.78 -15.24
CA ASP A 83 -14.21 9.76 -16.54
C ASP A 83 -14.65 8.51 -17.29
N GLU A 84 -15.12 8.70 -18.52
CA GLU A 84 -15.59 7.61 -19.37
C GLU A 84 -14.70 7.46 -20.58
N TRP A 85 -14.42 6.22 -20.95
CA TRP A 85 -13.66 5.94 -22.16
C TRP A 85 -14.16 4.70 -22.87
N THR A 86 -13.75 4.55 -24.13
CA THR A 86 -14.04 3.37 -24.94
C THR A 86 -12.76 2.59 -25.15
N GLU A 87 -12.83 1.29 -24.92
CA GLU A 87 -11.77 0.33 -25.24
C GLU A 87 -12.20 -0.48 -26.45
N GLN A 88 -11.30 -0.62 -27.42
CA GLN A 88 -11.52 -1.54 -28.53
C GLN A 88 -10.92 -2.90 -28.17
N SER A 89 -11.76 -3.92 -28.06
CA SER A 89 -11.32 -5.29 -27.73
C SER A 89 -11.01 -6.14 -28.97
N GLY A 90 -11.51 -5.73 -30.14
CA GLY A 90 -11.24 -6.38 -31.42
C GLY A 90 -11.53 -5.50 -32.62
N VAL A 91 -10.80 -5.72 -33.71
CA VAL A 91 -11.00 -5.03 -35.01
C VAL A 91 -12.08 -5.68 -35.88
N GLY A 92 -12.57 -6.86 -35.48
CA GLY A 92 -13.50 -7.66 -36.26
C GLY A 92 -12.82 -8.51 -37.34
N GLY A 93 -13.50 -9.58 -37.75
CA GLY A 93 -12.95 -10.53 -38.72
C GLY A 93 -11.93 -11.51 -38.11
N ARG A 94 -11.22 -12.23 -38.98
CA ARG A 94 -10.17 -13.20 -38.62
C ARG A 94 -8.92 -12.98 -39.46
N LEU A 95 -7.77 -13.45 -38.99
CA LEU A 95 -6.53 -13.41 -39.77
C LEU A 95 -6.72 -14.12 -41.13
N GLY A 96 -6.35 -13.45 -42.21
CA GLY A 96 -6.54 -13.96 -43.58
C GLY A 96 -8.00 -14.13 -44.01
N GLY A 97 -8.97 -13.58 -43.26
CA GLY A 97 -10.40 -13.71 -43.54
C GLY A 97 -10.96 -12.77 -44.61
N SER A 98 -10.12 -11.90 -45.19
CA SER A 98 -10.51 -10.88 -46.17
C SER A 98 -10.42 -11.34 -47.62
N THR A 99 -9.88 -12.54 -47.89
CA THR A 99 -9.78 -13.07 -49.25
C THR A 99 -11.15 -13.48 -49.77
N ASN A 100 -11.50 -13.02 -50.97
CA ASN A 100 -12.75 -13.31 -51.66
C ASN A 100 -12.48 -13.62 -53.14
N THR A 101 -13.42 -14.31 -53.79
CA THR A 101 -13.48 -14.42 -55.25
C THR A 101 -14.07 -13.13 -55.84
N GLU A 102 -13.88 -12.87 -57.14
CA GLU A 102 -14.33 -11.65 -57.83
C GLU A 102 -15.81 -11.30 -57.57
N THR A 103 -16.67 -12.32 -57.40
CA THR A 103 -18.11 -12.18 -57.16
C THR A 103 -18.59 -12.81 -55.83
N GLY A 104 -17.65 -13.14 -54.92
CA GLY A 104 -17.98 -13.83 -53.66
C GLY A 104 -18.65 -12.93 -52.63
N ASN A 105 -19.49 -13.50 -51.75
CA ASN A 105 -20.10 -12.78 -50.64
C ASN A 105 -19.03 -12.28 -49.65
N ILE A 106 -18.98 -10.96 -49.46
CA ILE A 106 -18.08 -10.32 -48.50
C ILE A 106 -18.60 -10.56 -47.08
N ARG A 107 -17.74 -11.11 -46.21
CA ARG A 107 -18.06 -11.38 -44.81
C ARG A 107 -18.07 -10.07 -44.00
N VAL A 108 -19.03 -9.93 -43.10
CA VAL A 108 -19.09 -8.79 -42.16
C VAL A 108 -17.98 -8.93 -41.12
N ALA A 109 -17.20 -7.86 -40.93
CA ALA A 109 -16.13 -7.77 -39.93
C ALA A 109 -16.32 -6.47 -39.14
N GLN A 110 -17.03 -6.54 -38.02
CA GLN A 110 -17.28 -5.38 -37.15
C GLN A 110 -16.37 -5.44 -35.91
N GLY A 111 -15.83 -4.28 -35.54
CA GLY A 111 -15.07 -4.12 -34.31
C GLY A 111 -15.93 -4.28 -33.06
N GLN A 112 -15.30 -4.69 -31.96
CA GLN A 112 -15.92 -4.78 -30.65
C GLN A 112 -15.41 -3.63 -29.77
N TYR A 113 -16.33 -2.91 -29.14
CA TYR A 113 -16.05 -1.74 -28.33
C TYR A 113 -16.76 -1.84 -26.99
N ASN A 114 -16.04 -1.53 -25.91
CA ASN A 114 -16.57 -1.55 -24.56
C ASN A 114 -16.45 -0.15 -23.96
N ARG A 115 -17.53 0.38 -23.40
CA ARG A 115 -17.50 1.62 -22.61
C ARG A 115 -17.08 1.29 -21.18
N ARG A 116 -16.22 2.12 -20.62
CA ARG A 116 -15.69 2.03 -19.25
C ARG A 116 -15.88 3.36 -18.54
N THR A 117 -15.96 3.26 -17.22
CA THR A 117 -16.13 4.39 -16.32
C THR A 117 -15.10 4.26 -15.20
N GLY A 118 -14.45 5.36 -14.86
CA GLY A 118 -13.55 5.47 -13.72
C GLY A 118 -14.05 6.58 -12.81
N MET A 119 -14.10 6.30 -11.51
CA MET A 119 -14.53 7.28 -10.53
C MET A 119 -13.30 7.94 -9.91
N VAL A 120 -13.26 9.27 -9.94
CA VAL A 120 -12.21 10.03 -9.26
C VAL A 120 -12.37 9.85 -7.75
N LYS A 121 -11.28 9.51 -7.06
CA LYS A 121 -11.22 9.41 -5.60
C LYS A 121 -10.47 10.58 -4.99
N TYR A 122 -10.70 10.80 -3.71
CA TYR A 122 -10.28 12.00 -3.01
C TYR A 122 -9.30 11.67 -1.88
N LEU A 123 -8.02 11.98 -2.07
CA LEU A 123 -7.01 11.82 -1.04
C LEU A 123 -6.85 13.16 -0.34
N MET A 124 -7.04 13.16 0.98
CA MET A 124 -7.01 14.36 1.81
C MET A 124 -6.32 14.07 3.14
N THR A 125 -5.40 14.94 3.55
CA THR A 125 -4.78 14.89 4.88
C THR A 125 -4.89 16.25 5.57
N ARG A 126 -5.25 16.26 6.86
CA ARG A 126 -5.28 17.47 7.67
C ARG A 126 -3.91 17.70 8.31
N ARG A 127 -3.43 18.93 8.26
CA ARG A 127 -2.21 19.39 8.93
C ARG A 127 -2.52 20.67 9.70
N GLU A 128 -1.83 20.89 10.80
CA GLU A 128 -1.98 22.10 11.61
C GLU A 128 -0.67 22.46 12.29
N VAL A 129 -0.44 23.76 12.42
CA VAL A 129 0.72 24.33 13.14
C VAL A 129 0.20 25.31 14.18
N SER A 130 0.87 25.39 15.33
CA SER A 130 0.53 26.38 16.36
C SER A 130 0.77 27.81 15.87
N PHE A 131 -0.15 28.73 16.14
CA PHE A 131 0.00 30.14 15.76
C PHE A 131 1.22 30.81 16.42
N VAL A 132 1.68 30.31 17.57
CA VAL A 132 2.90 30.84 18.20
C VAL A 132 4.15 30.40 17.43
N GLN A 133 4.14 29.20 16.85
CA GLN A 133 5.26 28.70 16.04
C GLN A 133 5.41 29.47 14.72
N THR A 134 4.31 29.98 14.16
CA THR A 134 4.36 30.82 12.96
C THR A 134 4.94 32.22 13.23
N LEU A 135 4.91 32.68 14.49
CA LEU A 135 5.45 33.99 14.89
C LEU A 135 6.92 33.93 15.32
N GLN A 136 7.43 32.75 15.67
CA GLN A 136 8.82 32.58 16.11
C GLN A 136 9.77 32.48 14.91
N ASN A 137 10.96 33.09 15.01
CA ASN A 137 12.06 32.87 14.07
C ASN A 137 12.64 31.46 14.26
N ALA A 138 11.91 30.45 13.78
CA ALA A 138 12.36 29.08 13.77
C ALA A 138 13.48 28.88 12.73
N ILE A 139 14.30 27.86 12.96
CA ILE A 139 15.41 27.48 12.09
C ILE A 139 14.92 27.08 10.68
N ALA A 140 13.72 26.51 10.58
CA ALA A 140 12.98 26.26 9.34
C ALA A 140 11.52 26.66 9.55
N ASP A 141 10.84 27.12 8.50
CA ASP A 141 9.43 27.50 8.56
C ASP A 141 8.58 26.26 8.85
N ALA A 142 7.93 26.24 10.02
CA ALA A 142 7.14 25.11 10.49
C ALA A 142 5.97 24.77 9.54
N GLU A 143 5.40 25.78 8.88
CA GLU A 143 4.36 25.54 7.87
C GLU A 143 4.90 24.81 6.64
N ALA A 144 6.10 25.18 6.19
CA ALA A 144 6.71 24.59 5.00
C ALA A 144 7.10 23.12 5.25
N VAL A 145 7.64 22.82 6.43
CA VAL A 145 8.01 21.44 6.80
C VAL A 145 6.77 20.54 6.89
N GLU A 146 5.71 20.98 7.57
CA GLU A 146 4.47 20.19 7.65
C GLU A 146 3.76 20.04 6.30
N ALA A 147 3.86 21.04 5.41
CA ALA A 147 3.32 20.93 4.06
C ALA A 147 4.10 19.92 3.19
N GLN A 148 5.41 19.79 3.38
CA GLN A 148 6.22 18.75 2.73
C GLN A 148 5.89 17.36 3.28
N ASN A 149 5.73 17.23 4.61
CA ASN A 149 5.36 15.96 5.24
C ASN A 149 3.98 15.48 4.78
N GLY A 150 2.99 16.37 4.69
CA GLY A 150 1.67 16.00 4.17
C GLY A 150 1.70 15.64 2.68
N ALA A 151 2.57 16.26 1.88
CA ALA A 151 2.76 15.90 0.48
C ALA A 151 3.32 14.49 0.35
N LEU A 152 4.36 14.16 1.14
CA LEU A 152 5.01 12.86 1.12
C LEU A 152 4.04 11.76 1.56
N GLN A 153 3.28 11.97 2.65
CA GLN A 153 2.26 11.02 3.07
C GLN A 153 1.26 10.74 1.96
N LEU A 154 0.75 11.79 1.33
CA LEU A 154 -0.26 11.64 0.29
C LEU A 154 0.29 10.90 -0.93
N LEU A 155 1.53 11.18 -1.34
CA LEU A 155 2.19 10.47 -2.43
C LEU A 155 2.47 9.01 -2.09
N THR A 156 2.81 8.71 -0.83
CA THR A 156 2.94 7.35 -0.31
C THR A 156 1.64 6.58 -0.42
N ASP A 157 0.53 7.17 0.03
CA ASP A 157 -0.78 6.54 -0.07
C ASP A 157 -1.19 6.35 -1.54
N ALA A 158 -0.87 7.32 -2.40
CA ALA A 158 -1.13 7.20 -3.83
C ALA A 158 -0.34 6.06 -4.48
N GLU A 159 0.95 5.91 -4.17
CA GLU A 159 1.76 4.83 -4.73
C GLU A 159 1.27 3.46 -4.24
N TYR A 160 0.99 3.33 -2.95
CA TYR A 160 0.44 2.10 -2.37
C TYR A 160 -0.90 1.70 -3.03
N LEU A 161 -1.83 2.64 -3.17
CA LEU A 161 -3.13 2.40 -3.79
C LEU A 161 -3.03 2.09 -5.28
N CYS A 162 -2.02 2.59 -5.99
CA CYS A 162 -1.78 2.21 -7.38
C CYS A 162 -1.49 0.71 -7.55
N PHE A 163 -0.92 0.03 -6.54
CA PHE A 163 -0.70 -1.42 -6.58
C PHE A 163 -1.86 -2.21 -5.96
N GLU A 164 -2.25 -1.88 -4.72
CA GLU A 164 -3.08 -2.72 -3.84
C GLU A 164 -4.50 -2.18 -3.61
N GLY A 165 -4.83 -0.99 -4.12
CA GLY A 165 -6.14 -0.36 -3.93
C GLY A 165 -7.29 -1.21 -4.47
N ASP A 166 -8.39 -1.28 -3.72
CA ASP A 166 -9.57 -2.07 -4.11
C ASP A 166 -10.86 -1.40 -3.64
N SER A 167 -11.59 -0.81 -4.58
CA SER A 167 -12.83 -0.11 -4.29
C SER A 167 -14.01 -1.04 -3.95
N THR A 168 -13.89 -2.34 -4.21
CA THR A 168 -14.91 -3.33 -3.82
C THR A 168 -14.88 -3.62 -2.32
N VAL A 169 -13.70 -3.56 -1.70
CA VAL A 169 -13.48 -3.79 -0.26
C VAL A 169 -13.62 -2.49 0.52
N VAL A 170 -12.97 -1.43 0.04
CA VAL A 170 -13.02 -0.10 0.67
C VAL A 170 -13.45 0.91 -0.41
N PRO A 171 -14.74 1.30 -0.44
CA PRO A 171 -15.28 2.14 -1.51
C PRO A 171 -14.62 3.51 -1.71
N THR A 172 -13.88 4.01 -0.71
CA THR A 172 -13.12 5.26 -0.79
C THR A 172 -11.79 5.12 -1.51
N GLU A 173 -11.23 3.92 -1.60
CA GLU A 173 -10.04 3.62 -2.39
C GLU A 173 -10.39 3.62 -3.89
N TYR A 174 -9.39 3.85 -4.74
CA TYR A 174 -9.49 3.56 -6.17
C TYR A 174 -8.89 2.18 -6.45
N ASP A 175 -9.31 1.58 -7.56
CA ASP A 175 -8.80 0.27 -7.96
C ASP A 175 -7.36 0.39 -8.46
N GLY A 176 -6.46 -0.36 -7.82
CA GLY A 176 -5.07 -0.51 -8.20
C GLY A 176 -4.88 -1.51 -9.34
N LEU A 177 -3.62 -1.70 -9.74
CA LEU A 177 -3.20 -2.63 -10.79
C LEU A 177 -3.73 -4.05 -10.55
N ARG A 178 -3.63 -4.56 -9.31
CA ARG A 178 -4.07 -5.91 -8.97
C ARG A 178 -5.56 -6.10 -9.21
N ALA A 179 -6.39 -5.22 -8.63
CA ALA A 179 -7.84 -5.29 -8.77
C ALA A 179 -8.29 -5.15 -10.23
N LEU A 180 -7.73 -4.19 -10.97
CA LEU A 180 -8.10 -3.94 -12.38
C LEU A 180 -7.73 -5.10 -13.31
N LEU A 181 -6.63 -5.81 -13.04
CA LEU A 181 -6.23 -6.99 -13.83
C LEU A 181 -7.09 -8.20 -13.50
N LEU A 182 -7.36 -8.46 -12.22
CA LEU A 182 -8.24 -9.56 -11.79
C LEU A 182 -9.66 -9.36 -12.35
N ASP A 183 -10.26 -8.17 -12.20
CA ASP A 183 -11.56 -7.82 -12.79
C ASP A 183 -11.57 -8.01 -14.31
N GLY A 184 -10.46 -7.67 -14.99
CA GLY A 184 -10.33 -7.88 -16.43
C GLY A 184 -10.38 -9.36 -16.85
N VAL A 185 -9.82 -10.25 -16.03
CA VAL A 185 -9.86 -11.69 -16.25
C VAL A 185 -11.23 -12.27 -15.88
N ASP A 186 -11.80 -11.88 -14.74
CA ASP A 186 -13.11 -12.36 -14.28
C ASP A 186 -14.25 -11.93 -15.22
N ALA A 187 -14.16 -10.73 -15.81
CA ALA A 187 -15.08 -10.24 -16.83
C ALA A 187 -14.82 -10.85 -18.24
N GLY A 188 -13.87 -11.77 -18.38
CA GLY A 188 -13.51 -12.46 -19.63
C GLY A 188 -12.92 -11.55 -20.71
N GLN A 189 -12.39 -10.38 -20.35
CA GLN A 189 -11.87 -9.38 -21.29
C GLN A 189 -10.38 -9.61 -21.60
N VAL A 190 -9.68 -10.15 -20.61
CA VAL A 190 -8.26 -10.51 -20.62
C VAL A 190 -8.15 -12.01 -20.42
N SER A 191 -7.19 -12.67 -21.07
CA SER A 191 -6.93 -14.08 -20.82
C SER A 191 -6.47 -14.29 -19.38
N ALA A 192 -6.83 -15.42 -18.77
CA ALA A 192 -6.28 -15.84 -17.49
C ALA A 192 -4.73 -15.94 -17.52
N ASP A 193 -4.14 -16.13 -18.71
CA ASP A 193 -2.69 -16.16 -18.91
C ASP A 193 -1.98 -14.81 -18.62
N ASN A 194 -2.73 -13.72 -18.45
CA ASN A 194 -2.19 -12.44 -17.98
C ASN A 194 -1.98 -12.42 -16.46
N ILE A 195 -2.41 -13.45 -15.74
CA ILE A 195 -2.13 -13.67 -14.33
C ILE A 195 -1.30 -14.95 -14.22
N LEU A 196 0.00 -14.78 -14.06
CA LEU A 196 0.93 -15.89 -13.85
C LEU A 196 1.08 -16.16 -12.34
N ASP A 197 1.20 -17.42 -11.99
CA ASP A 197 1.33 -17.89 -10.61
C ASP A 197 2.72 -18.49 -10.40
N ALA A 198 3.48 -17.95 -9.44
CA ALA A 198 4.77 -18.50 -9.04
C ALA A 198 4.65 -19.63 -8.01
N GLU A 199 3.43 -19.94 -7.53
CA GLU A 199 3.12 -21.06 -6.64
C GLU A 199 3.99 -21.12 -5.37
N GLY A 200 4.40 -19.96 -4.86
CA GLY A 200 5.20 -19.86 -3.64
C GLY A 200 6.67 -20.13 -3.86
N GLN A 201 7.13 -20.12 -5.11
CA GLN A 201 8.54 -20.20 -5.47
C GLN A 201 9.15 -18.80 -5.58
N SER A 202 10.47 -18.73 -5.43
CA SER A 202 11.23 -17.51 -5.68
C SER A 202 11.36 -17.23 -7.17
N LEU A 203 11.40 -15.96 -7.54
CA LEU A 203 11.57 -15.51 -8.92
C LEU A 203 13.05 -15.46 -9.31
N ALA A 204 13.80 -16.53 -9.03
CA ALA A 204 15.24 -16.59 -9.35
C ALA A 204 15.52 -16.80 -10.85
N SER A 205 14.50 -17.20 -11.63
CA SER A 205 14.60 -17.48 -13.07
C SER A 205 13.81 -16.48 -13.89
N ILE A 206 14.32 -16.18 -15.09
CA ILE A 206 13.65 -15.32 -16.08
C ILE A 206 12.46 -16.00 -16.80
N ASP A 207 12.17 -17.28 -16.54
CA ASP A 207 11.14 -18.05 -17.27
C ASP A 207 9.75 -17.40 -17.19
N LEU A 208 9.28 -17.04 -15.99
CA LEU A 208 7.99 -16.38 -15.81
C LEU A 208 7.95 -14.99 -16.46
N VAL A 209 9.06 -14.25 -16.42
CA VAL A 209 9.17 -12.95 -17.09
C VAL A 209 9.13 -13.10 -18.61
N SER A 210 9.78 -14.13 -19.15
CA SER A 210 9.78 -14.46 -20.58
C SER A 210 8.38 -14.89 -21.05
N LYS A 211 7.67 -15.72 -20.28
CA LYS A 211 6.28 -16.12 -20.53
C LYS A 211 5.34 -14.91 -20.52
N ALA A 212 5.48 -14.02 -19.54
CA ALA A 212 4.72 -12.78 -19.49
C ALA A 212 4.99 -11.87 -20.70
N ALA A 213 6.27 -11.73 -21.10
CA ALA A 213 6.65 -10.95 -22.27
C ALA A 213 6.05 -11.53 -23.56
N ALA A 214 6.07 -12.86 -23.72
CA ALA A 214 5.45 -13.56 -24.82
C ALA A 214 3.92 -13.35 -24.84
N GLN A 215 3.27 -13.37 -23.68
CA GLN A 215 1.84 -13.13 -23.56
C GLN A 215 1.47 -11.69 -23.96
N ILE A 216 2.22 -10.69 -23.51
CA ILE A 216 1.98 -9.28 -23.85
C ILE A 216 2.17 -9.03 -25.35
N ALA A 217 3.24 -9.59 -25.94
CA ALA A 217 3.54 -9.44 -27.36
C ALA A 217 2.76 -10.40 -28.27
N GLY A 218 2.03 -11.35 -27.68
CA GLY A 218 1.27 -12.37 -28.38
C GLY A 218 0.22 -11.81 -29.33
N TYR A 219 -0.14 -12.62 -30.33
CA TYR A 219 -1.18 -12.28 -31.29
C TYR A 219 -2.51 -12.01 -30.56
N GLY A 220 -3.13 -10.86 -30.82
CA GLY A 220 -4.35 -10.41 -30.14
C GLY A 220 -4.12 -9.44 -28.99
N ASN A 221 -2.90 -9.42 -28.43
CA ASN A 221 -2.49 -8.46 -27.40
C ASN A 221 -1.67 -7.32 -28.01
N PHE A 222 -0.67 -7.63 -28.86
CA PHE A 222 0.15 -6.63 -29.58
C PHE A 222 0.78 -5.53 -28.69
N GLY A 223 1.09 -5.89 -27.44
CA GLY A 223 1.76 -5.01 -26.50
C GLY A 223 3.29 -5.12 -26.57
N THR A 224 3.95 -4.19 -25.90
CA THR A 224 5.41 -4.19 -25.69
C THR A 224 5.68 -4.13 -24.19
N PRO A 225 6.28 -5.16 -23.56
CA PRO A 225 6.66 -5.09 -22.15
C PRO A 225 7.84 -4.13 -22.00
N THR A 226 7.77 -3.17 -21.07
CA THR A 226 8.83 -2.18 -20.88
C THR A 226 9.39 -2.13 -19.46
N HIS A 227 8.54 -2.32 -18.45
CA HIS A 227 8.94 -2.24 -17.04
C HIS A 227 8.45 -3.45 -16.26
N LEU A 228 9.27 -3.91 -15.31
CA LEU A 228 8.93 -4.92 -14.32
C LEU A 228 9.08 -4.27 -12.93
N PHE A 229 7.96 -4.06 -12.24
CA PHE A 229 7.92 -3.59 -10.86
C PHE A 229 7.86 -4.77 -9.90
N MET A 230 8.73 -4.81 -8.90
CA MET A 230 8.78 -5.89 -7.91
C MET A 230 9.30 -5.41 -6.54
N SER A 231 9.11 -6.23 -5.50
CA SER A 231 9.71 -5.95 -4.18
C SER A 231 11.24 -6.10 -4.22
N GLN A 232 11.91 -5.46 -3.27
CA GLN A 232 13.37 -5.45 -3.20
C GLN A 232 13.97 -6.82 -2.89
N LEU A 233 13.29 -7.67 -2.09
CA LEU A 233 13.76 -9.03 -1.87
C LEU A 233 13.64 -9.87 -3.14
N THR A 234 12.58 -9.65 -3.93
CA THR A 234 12.42 -10.32 -5.24
C THR A 234 13.52 -9.89 -6.21
N GLN A 235 13.91 -8.61 -6.21
CA GLN A 235 15.06 -8.14 -6.99
C GLN A 235 16.38 -8.76 -6.51
N SER A 236 16.56 -8.90 -5.19
CA SER A 236 17.75 -9.56 -4.63
C SER A 236 17.85 -11.02 -5.06
N ASP A 237 16.74 -11.73 -5.22
CA ASP A 237 16.75 -13.11 -5.72
C ASP A 237 17.21 -13.19 -7.18
N PHE A 238 16.86 -12.22 -8.03
CA PHE A 238 17.40 -12.12 -9.39
C PHE A 238 18.92 -11.86 -9.40
N ASP A 239 19.39 -10.97 -8.52
CA ASP A 239 20.80 -10.60 -8.43
C ASP A 239 21.65 -11.79 -7.93
N ILE A 240 21.17 -12.50 -6.90
CA ILE A 240 21.83 -13.69 -6.34
C ILE A 240 21.75 -14.87 -7.32
N GLY A 241 20.64 -15.04 -8.04
CA GLY A 241 20.50 -16.08 -9.06
C GLY A 241 21.56 -15.98 -10.17
N LEU A 242 22.08 -14.78 -10.44
CA LEU A 242 23.16 -14.54 -11.40
C LEU A 242 24.56 -14.80 -10.80
N ASP A 243 24.72 -14.61 -9.48
CA ASP A 243 25.98 -14.77 -8.73
C ASP A 243 26.10 -16.19 -8.15
N PRO A 244 26.51 -17.19 -8.95
CA PRO A 244 27.92 -17.39 -9.32
C PRO A 244 28.08 -17.91 -10.77
N ALA A 245 27.08 -17.69 -11.63
CA ALA A 245 26.91 -18.42 -12.89
C ALA A 245 28.03 -18.13 -13.90
N TRP A 246 28.62 -16.93 -13.86
CA TRP A 246 29.64 -16.51 -14.84
C TRP A 246 30.72 -15.66 -14.17
N ARG A 247 31.96 -16.16 -14.18
CA ARG A 247 33.14 -15.40 -13.75
C ARG A 247 33.83 -14.81 -14.97
N VAL A 248 33.98 -13.49 -15.01
CA VAL A 248 34.83 -12.82 -16.00
C VAL A 248 36.20 -12.60 -15.37
N PRO A 249 37.27 -13.27 -15.85
CA PRO A 249 38.62 -12.96 -15.40
C PRO A 249 39.02 -11.59 -15.95
N LEU A 250 39.14 -10.59 -15.07
CA LEU A 250 39.69 -9.29 -15.43
C LEU A 250 41.21 -9.34 -15.31
N THR A 251 41.89 -9.34 -16.46
CA THR A 251 43.33 -9.05 -16.53
C THR A 251 43.51 -7.54 -16.45
N ASP A 252 44.24 -7.07 -15.44
CA ASP A 252 44.52 -5.66 -15.10
C ASP A 252 43.43 -4.93 -14.30
N VAL A 253 43.33 -5.22 -13.00
CA VAL A 253 42.56 -4.41 -12.03
C VAL A 253 43.52 -3.47 -11.28
N PRO A 254 43.61 -2.18 -11.63
CA PRO A 254 44.43 -1.21 -10.89
C PRO A 254 43.84 -1.04 -9.48
N GLY A 255 44.66 -1.16 -8.43
CA GLY A 255 44.24 -0.89 -7.05
C GLY A 255 43.82 -2.10 -6.21
N GLY A 256 43.97 -3.34 -6.71
CA GLY A 256 44.02 -4.54 -5.85
C GLY A 256 42.71 -4.99 -5.21
N GLY A 257 41.54 -4.62 -5.74
CA GLY A 257 40.25 -5.13 -5.27
C GLY A 257 39.29 -5.48 -6.41
N ILE A 258 38.74 -6.70 -6.39
CA ILE A 258 37.63 -7.10 -7.25
C ILE A 258 36.34 -6.78 -6.49
N SER A 259 35.46 -5.93 -7.05
CA SER A 259 34.12 -5.72 -6.51
C SER A 259 33.22 -6.93 -6.86
N LEU A 260 32.52 -7.47 -5.86
CA LEU A 260 31.55 -8.56 -6.03
C LEU A 260 30.14 -7.99 -6.24
N GLY A 261 29.37 -8.60 -7.14
CA GLY A 261 27.98 -8.26 -7.42
C GLY A 261 27.74 -7.81 -8.86
N SER A 262 26.61 -8.23 -9.43
CA SER A 262 26.13 -7.81 -10.76
C SER A 262 24.61 -7.62 -10.70
N PRO A 263 24.12 -6.43 -10.28
CA PRO A 263 22.69 -6.20 -10.17
C PRO A 263 22.01 -6.27 -11.54
N VAL A 264 20.85 -6.91 -11.60
CA VAL A 264 20.04 -7.04 -12.82
C VAL A 264 19.25 -5.76 -13.03
N VAL A 265 19.80 -4.85 -13.84
CA VAL A 265 19.15 -3.57 -14.22
C VAL A 265 18.04 -3.76 -15.28
N GLY A 266 18.01 -4.92 -15.93
CA GLY A 266 16.98 -5.23 -16.92
C GLY A 266 17.10 -6.63 -17.50
N ILE A 267 16.00 -7.11 -18.06
CA ILE A 267 15.87 -8.43 -18.66
C ILE A 267 15.65 -8.25 -20.16
N ARG A 268 16.52 -8.86 -20.97
CA ARG A 268 16.36 -8.87 -22.43
C ARG A 268 15.53 -10.07 -22.84
N THR A 269 14.39 -9.83 -23.47
CA THR A 269 13.53 -10.87 -24.03
C THR A 269 13.49 -10.72 -25.55
N SER A 270 13.08 -11.77 -26.27
CA SER A 270 12.90 -11.69 -27.74
C SER A 270 11.82 -10.68 -28.17
N TRP A 271 10.99 -10.22 -27.23
CA TRP A 271 9.89 -9.29 -27.47
C TRP A 271 10.16 -7.86 -26.98
N GLY A 272 11.36 -7.60 -26.43
CA GLY A 272 11.77 -6.28 -25.95
C GLY A 272 12.66 -6.34 -24.71
N ASN A 273 13.28 -5.20 -24.41
CA ASN A 273 14.03 -5.01 -23.18
C ASN A 273 13.09 -4.53 -22.07
N ILE A 274 13.13 -5.21 -20.93
CA ILE A 274 12.33 -4.90 -19.76
C ILE A 274 13.24 -4.31 -18.70
N LYS A 275 12.99 -3.07 -18.28
CA LYS A 275 13.69 -2.43 -17.16
C LYS A 275 13.15 -2.98 -15.84
N THR A 276 14.03 -3.41 -14.95
CA THR A 276 13.65 -3.78 -13.58
C THR A 276 13.54 -2.51 -12.74
N VAL A 277 12.48 -2.40 -11.96
CA VAL A 277 12.23 -1.30 -11.03
C VAL A 277 11.83 -1.90 -9.70
N ASN A 278 12.64 -1.63 -8.68
CA ASN A 278 12.36 -2.07 -7.33
C ASN A 278 11.52 -1.02 -6.60
N ASP A 279 10.43 -1.47 -5.97
CA ASP A 279 9.50 -0.61 -5.26
C ASP A 279 9.31 -1.09 -3.82
N VAL A 280 9.35 -0.16 -2.86
CA VAL A 280 9.13 -0.42 -1.42
C VAL A 280 7.66 -0.62 -1.08
N PHE A 281 6.75 -0.16 -1.94
CA PHE A 281 5.30 -0.20 -1.71
C PHE A 281 4.66 -1.48 -2.27
N ILE A 282 5.40 -2.24 -3.09
CA ILE A 282 5.06 -3.64 -3.35
C ILE A 282 5.39 -4.43 -2.10
N ARG A 283 4.33 -4.81 -1.38
CA ARG A 283 4.47 -5.36 -0.03
C ARG A 283 5.16 -6.70 -0.01
N ASP A 284 6.20 -6.78 0.80
CA ASP A 284 6.83 -8.05 1.16
C ASP A 284 6.17 -8.69 2.38
N GLU A 285 6.57 -9.91 2.71
CA GLU A 285 6.04 -10.68 3.85
C GLU A 285 6.00 -9.88 5.17
N ARG A 286 6.97 -8.98 5.40
CA ARG A 286 7.10 -8.20 6.64
C ARG A 286 6.02 -7.12 6.74
N GLN A 287 5.59 -6.59 5.59
CA GLN A 287 4.52 -5.59 5.49
C GLN A 287 3.13 -6.24 5.38
N GLN A 288 3.06 -7.56 5.20
CA GLN A 288 1.82 -8.33 5.16
C GLN A 288 1.45 -8.97 6.51
N MET A 289 2.07 -8.51 7.60
CA MET A 289 1.64 -8.84 8.96
C MET A 289 0.28 -8.16 9.27
N PRO A 290 -0.52 -8.70 10.21
CA PRO A 290 -1.72 -8.03 10.68
C PRO A 290 -1.45 -6.61 11.16
N PHE A 291 -2.37 -5.70 10.87
CA PHE A 291 -2.24 -4.28 11.22
C PHE A 291 -2.01 -4.05 12.72
N GLU A 292 -2.60 -4.89 13.58
CA GLU A 292 -2.40 -4.85 15.03
C GLU A 292 -0.95 -5.09 15.49
N VAL A 293 -0.10 -5.71 14.67
CA VAL A 293 1.31 -5.94 15.02
C VAL A 293 2.14 -4.69 14.82
N SER A 294 1.87 -3.93 13.76
CA SER A 294 2.57 -2.67 13.47
C SER A 294 1.95 -1.49 14.21
N ASN A 295 0.62 -1.44 14.34
CA ASN A 295 -0.12 -0.31 14.89
C ASN A 295 -1.18 -0.77 15.92
N PRO A 296 -0.75 -1.27 17.10
CA PRO A 296 -1.67 -1.89 18.07
C PRO A 296 -2.71 -0.92 18.65
N ALA A 297 -2.35 0.36 18.83
CA ALA A 297 -3.27 1.36 19.40
C ALA A 297 -4.41 1.70 18.43
N GLU A 298 -4.07 1.99 17.17
CA GLU A 298 -5.05 2.30 16.12
C GLU A 298 -5.97 1.12 15.84
N ALA A 299 -5.42 -0.10 15.84
CA ALA A 299 -6.21 -1.31 15.66
C ALA A 299 -7.25 -1.50 16.77
N ALA A 300 -6.88 -1.21 18.02
CA ALA A 300 -7.78 -1.34 19.17
C ALA A 300 -8.92 -0.31 19.16
N GLU A 301 -8.68 0.91 18.67
CA GLU A 301 -9.74 1.91 18.51
C GLU A 301 -10.82 1.45 17.50
N MET A 302 -10.43 0.64 16.52
CA MET A 302 -11.31 0.09 15.49
C MET A 302 -11.99 -1.23 15.89
N ASP A 303 -11.93 -1.67 17.15
CA ASP A 303 -12.53 -2.95 17.56
C ASP A 303 -14.06 -3.03 17.43
N THR A 304 -14.74 -1.89 17.22
CA THR A 304 -16.18 -1.86 16.91
C THR A 304 -16.52 -2.59 15.60
N ILE A 305 -15.56 -2.68 14.67
CA ILE A 305 -15.70 -3.36 13.38
C ILE A 305 -15.06 -4.77 13.37
N LYS A 306 -14.59 -5.25 14.52
CA LYS A 306 -13.98 -6.58 14.67
C LYS A 306 -15.00 -7.71 14.38
N PRO A 307 -14.65 -8.72 13.56
CA PRO A 307 -15.54 -9.85 13.30
C PRO A 307 -15.94 -10.57 14.59
N ALA A 308 -17.24 -10.89 14.73
CA ALA A 308 -17.74 -11.56 15.93
C ALA A 308 -17.21 -13.00 16.06
N SER A 309 -17.14 -13.72 14.94
CA SER A 309 -16.59 -15.07 14.88
C SER A 309 -16.03 -15.38 13.50
N VAL A 310 -15.07 -16.31 13.48
CA VAL A 310 -14.45 -16.84 12.27
C VAL A 310 -14.39 -18.36 12.43
N ALA A 311 -14.98 -19.10 11.49
CA ALA A 311 -14.94 -20.55 11.46
C ALA A 311 -14.45 -21.04 10.11
N GLY A 312 -13.45 -21.91 10.10
CA GLY A 312 -12.95 -22.57 8.90
C GLY A 312 -13.34 -24.04 8.88
N VAL A 313 -13.79 -24.53 7.73
CA VAL A 313 -14.14 -25.94 7.51
C VAL A 313 -13.40 -26.45 6.29
N ALA A 314 -12.58 -27.48 6.47
CA ALA A 314 -11.90 -28.18 5.37
C ALA A 314 -12.84 -29.23 4.74
N THR A 315 -12.90 -29.27 3.42
CA THR A 315 -13.71 -30.23 2.64
C THR A 315 -13.01 -30.54 1.32
N SER A 316 -13.16 -31.74 0.77
CA SER A 316 -12.53 -32.09 -0.52
C SER A 316 -13.06 -31.24 -1.69
N ASP A 317 -12.16 -30.82 -2.59
CA ASP A 317 -12.48 -30.10 -3.83
C ASP A 317 -11.47 -30.41 -4.94
N VAL A 318 -11.95 -30.74 -6.14
CA VAL A 318 -11.11 -31.09 -7.30
C VAL A 318 -10.26 -29.93 -7.82
N SER A 319 -10.62 -28.69 -7.49
CA SER A 319 -9.94 -27.46 -7.94
C SER A 319 -8.88 -26.95 -6.95
N SER A 320 -8.66 -27.68 -5.85
CA SER A 320 -7.73 -27.34 -4.79
C SER A 320 -6.27 -27.42 -5.26
N LYS A 321 -5.45 -26.45 -4.82
CA LYS A 321 -3.99 -26.45 -4.93
C LYS A 321 -3.29 -26.86 -3.62
N PHE A 322 -4.01 -27.41 -2.64
CA PHE A 322 -3.40 -28.04 -1.47
C PHE A 322 -2.84 -29.41 -1.88
N GLY A 323 -1.54 -29.43 -2.21
CA GLY A 323 -0.80 -30.65 -2.53
C GLY A 323 -0.22 -31.34 -1.29
N ALA A 324 0.51 -32.44 -1.50
CA ALA A 324 1.15 -33.20 -0.42
C ALA A 324 2.10 -32.35 0.46
N ALA A 325 2.75 -31.34 -0.11
CA ALA A 325 3.63 -30.43 0.63
C ALA A 325 2.88 -29.43 1.52
N HIS A 326 1.55 -29.34 1.39
CA HIS A 326 0.69 -28.38 2.09
C HIS A 326 -0.25 -29.07 3.08
N ASP A 327 -0.09 -30.38 3.31
CA ASP A 327 -0.91 -31.15 4.25
C ASP A 327 -0.53 -30.81 5.70
N GLY A 328 -1.51 -30.36 6.48
CA GLY A 328 -1.34 -30.12 7.90
C GLY A 328 -2.32 -29.10 8.48
N ASN A 329 -1.91 -28.48 9.58
CA ASN A 329 -2.79 -27.62 10.36
C ASN A 329 -2.57 -26.14 10.05
N TYR A 330 -3.66 -25.42 9.88
CA TYR A 330 -3.66 -23.99 9.63
C TYR A 330 -4.58 -23.25 10.60
N TYR A 331 -4.24 -22.00 10.88
CA TYR A 331 -5.11 -21.03 11.55
C TYR A 331 -5.40 -19.89 10.59
N TYR A 332 -6.63 -19.39 10.63
CA TYR A 332 -7.03 -18.20 9.90
C TYR A 332 -7.25 -17.08 10.90
N PHE A 333 -6.84 -15.89 10.51
CA PHE A 333 -6.97 -14.69 11.32
C PHE A 333 -7.63 -13.63 10.45
N VAL A 334 -8.71 -13.03 10.94
CA VAL A 334 -9.51 -12.10 10.13
C VAL A 334 -9.70 -10.80 10.88
N THR A 335 -9.44 -9.69 10.22
CA THR A 335 -9.66 -8.33 10.72
C THR A 335 -10.77 -7.65 9.92
N GLY A 336 -11.50 -6.74 10.56
CA GLY A 336 -12.48 -5.89 9.88
C GLY A 336 -11.77 -4.65 9.32
N VAL A 337 -12.16 -4.22 8.12
CA VAL A 337 -11.60 -3.02 7.49
C VAL A 337 -12.71 -2.06 7.04
N ASN A 338 -12.42 -0.77 7.14
CA ASN A 338 -13.18 0.32 6.54
C ASN A 338 -12.24 1.45 6.10
N ALA A 339 -12.79 2.59 5.68
CA ALA A 339 -12.01 3.76 5.24
C ALA A 339 -11.17 4.41 6.36
N SER A 340 -11.45 4.13 7.63
CA SER A 340 -10.77 4.70 8.79
C SER A 340 -9.62 3.83 9.29
N GLY A 341 -9.56 2.56 8.91
CA GLY A 341 -8.49 1.65 9.30
C GLY A 341 -8.93 0.20 9.39
N GLU A 342 -8.12 -0.58 10.11
CA GLU A 342 -8.28 -2.02 10.31
C GLU A 342 -8.35 -2.33 11.80
N SER A 343 -9.22 -3.26 12.22
CA SER A 343 -9.39 -3.66 13.62
C SER A 343 -8.33 -4.65 14.10
N THR A 344 -8.31 -4.94 15.42
CA THR A 344 -7.69 -6.18 15.89
C THR A 344 -8.40 -7.39 15.30
N GLY A 345 -7.69 -8.51 15.16
CA GLY A 345 -8.25 -9.66 14.45
C GLY A 345 -8.82 -10.74 15.35
N LYS A 346 -9.54 -11.64 14.68
CA LYS A 346 -10.19 -12.81 15.26
C LYS A 346 -9.59 -14.07 14.64
N ALA A 347 -8.95 -14.88 15.47
CA ALA A 347 -8.45 -16.19 15.06
C ALA A 347 -9.59 -17.22 14.96
N SER A 348 -9.50 -18.11 13.98
CA SER A 348 -10.28 -19.33 13.90
C SER A 348 -9.75 -20.39 14.87
N ALA A 349 -10.52 -21.44 15.09
CA ALA A 349 -9.96 -22.70 15.59
C ALA A 349 -8.99 -23.31 14.57
N GLN A 350 -8.19 -24.28 15.00
CA GLN A 350 -7.29 -25.03 14.13
C GLN A 350 -8.10 -25.75 13.04
N VAL A 351 -7.66 -25.62 11.79
CA VAL A 351 -8.24 -26.32 10.64
C VAL A 351 -7.20 -27.30 10.11
N ALA A 352 -7.50 -28.60 10.20
CA ALA A 352 -6.71 -29.64 9.54
C ALA A 352 -7.09 -29.68 8.06
N VAL A 353 -6.11 -29.50 7.17
CA VAL A 353 -6.31 -29.46 5.72
C VAL A 353 -5.51 -30.59 5.11
N ALA A 354 -6.21 -31.56 4.52
CA ALA A 354 -5.59 -32.66 3.81
C ALA A 354 -5.38 -32.30 2.33
N VAL A 355 -4.64 -33.17 1.63
CA VAL A 355 -4.41 -33.04 0.18
C VAL A 355 -5.73 -33.02 -0.58
N GLY A 356 -5.91 -32.03 -1.45
CA GLY A 356 -7.13 -31.86 -2.24
C GLY A 356 -8.30 -31.27 -1.46
N ASP A 357 -8.10 -30.79 -0.24
CA ASP A 357 -9.13 -30.04 0.50
C ASP A 357 -9.16 -28.58 0.08
N LYS A 358 -10.32 -27.95 0.22
CA LYS A 358 -10.53 -26.50 0.29
C LYS A 358 -10.93 -26.14 1.71
N VAL A 359 -10.58 -24.93 2.14
CA VAL A 359 -11.09 -24.38 3.40
C VAL A 359 -12.15 -23.33 3.10
N THR A 360 -13.37 -23.57 3.56
CA THR A 360 -14.43 -22.56 3.53
C THR A 360 -14.43 -21.83 4.85
N LEU A 361 -14.06 -20.55 4.82
CA LEU A 361 -14.17 -19.62 5.93
C LEU A 361 -15.55 -18.99 5.96
N THR A 362 -16.18 -19.03 7.12
CA THR A 362 -17.40 -18.27 7.44
C THR A 362 -17.06 -17.20 8.46
N ILE A 363 -17.21 -15.95 8.05
CA ILE A 363 -16.94 -14.76 8.86
C ILE A 363 -18.28 -14.17 9.28
N THR A 364 -18.52 -14.05 10.57
CA THR A 364 -19.70 -13.37 11.10
C THR A 364 -19.40 -11.90 11.31
N ALA A 365 -20.30 -11.04 10.82
CA ALA A 365 -20.17 -9.59 10.92
C ALA A 365 -19.95 -9.10 12.36
N SER A 366 -19.35 -7.92 12.48
CA SER A 366 -19.16 -7.27 13.78
C SER A 366 -20.51 -6.87 14.38
N ALA A 367 -20.54 -6.66 15.70
CA ALA A 367 -21.73 -6.11 16.35
C ALA A 367 -22.04 -4.67 15.89
N GLY A 368 -21.00 -3.89 15.53
CA GLY A 368 -21.14 -2.52 15.03
C GLY A 368 -21.62 -2.46 13.58
N GLY A 369 -21.35 -3.49 12.78
CA GLY A 369 -21.81 -3.65 11.41
C GLY A 369 -21.27 -2.64 10.38
N ALA A 370 -20.35 -1.76 10.79
CA ALA A 370 -19.83 -0.65 9.98
C ALA A 370 -18.59 -1.02 9.13
N GLU A 371 -18.14 -2.27 9.17
CA GLU A 371 -17.08 -2.78 8.30
C GLU A 371 -17.56 -2.85 6.84
N THR A 372 -16.70 -2.43 5.92
CA THR A 372 -16.95 -2.52 4.47
C THR A 372 -16.38 -3.80 3.87
N GLY A 373 -15.35 -4.36 4.51
CA GLY A 373 -14.76 -5.64 4.13
C GLY A 373 -13.95 -6.27 5.25
N TYR A 374 -13.24 -7.34 4.89
CA TYR A 374 -12.36 -8.09 5.79
C TYR A 374 -11.00 -8.32 5.15
N VAL A 375 -9.94 -8.32 5.95
CA VAL A 375 -8.62 -8.80 5.55
C VAL A 375 -8.40 -10.18 6.15
N ILE A 376 -8.06 -11.15 5.30
CA ILE A 376 -7.89 -12.54 5.68
C ILE A 376 -6.40 -12.87 5.70
N TYR A 377 -5.96 -13.40 6.83
CA TYR A 377 -4.61 -13.87 7.08
C TYR A 377 -4.64 -15.38 7.34
N ARG A 378 -3.54 -16.06 7.00
CA ARG A 378 -3.35 -17.48 7.30
C ARG A 378 -1.97 -17.72 7.91
N SER A 379 -1.92 -18.66 8.85
CA SER A 379 -0.67 -19.10 9.45
C SER A 379 0.20 -19.85 8.44
N ARG A 380 1.48 -20.01 8.77
CA ARG A 380 2.31 -21.03 8.11
C ARG A 380 1.77 -22.43 8.42
N LEU A 381 2.21 -23.40 7.62
CA LEU A 381 1.95 -24.82 7.87
C LEU A 381 2.35 -25.20 9.29
N ASN A 382 1.42 -25.78 10.06
CA ASN A 382 1.60 -26.16 11.46
C ASN A 382 2.05 -24.99 12.37
N GLY A 383 1.68 -23.77 12.00
CA GLY A 383 1.96 -22.56 12.77
C GLY A 383 1.03 -22.38 13.97
N THR A 384 0.98 -21.15 14.46
CA THR A 384 0.18 -20.76 15.64
C THR A 384 -0.91 -19.75 15.27
N ALA A 385 -1.92 -19.63 16.14
CA ALA A 385 -2.97 -18.61 16.02
C ALA A 385 -2.51 -17.18 16.43
N ASN A 386 -1.19 -16.94 16.47
CA ASN A 386 -0.61 -15.66 16.89
C ASN A 386 -0.52 -14.71 15.70
N ALA A 387 -0.84 -13.44 15.92
CA ALA A 387 -0.73 -12.36 14.94
C ALA A 387 0.66 -12.27 14.27
N ASN A 388 1.72 -12.64 14.99
CA ASN A 388 3.08 -12.63 14.45
C ASN A 388 3.36 -13.75 13.44
N ASP A 389 2.59 -14.84 13.48
CA ASP A 389 2.81 -16.06 12.69
C ASP A 389 1.85 -16.21 11.50
N VAL A 390 1.00 -15.20 11.27
CA VAL A 390 0.06 -15.15 10.15
C VAL A 390 0.47 -14.06 9.16
N ARG A 391 0.14 -14.24 7.88
CA ARG A 391 0.34 -13.25 6.82
C ARG A 391 -0.90 -13.12 5.94
N GLN A 392 -1.06 -11.93 5.36
CA GLN A 392 -2.22 -11.60 4.53
C GLN A 392 -2.28 -12.50 3.30
N MET A 393 -3.48 -12.96 2.98
CA MET A 393 -3.79 -13.70 1.75
C MET A 393 -4.65 -12.87 0.80
N ALA A 394 -5.74 -12.31 1.33
CA ALA A 394 -6.77 -11.69 0.51
C ALA A 394 -7.52 -10.62 1.30
N ARG A 395 -8.12 -9.68 0.56
CA ARG A 395 -9.13 -8.76 1.05
C ARG A 395 -10.47 -9.16 0.42
N VAL A 396 -11.55 -9.11 1.18
CA VAL A 396 -12.88 -9.49 0.71
C VAL A 396 -13.91 -8.46 1.12
N ALA A 397 -14.85 -8.14 0.23
CA ALA A 397 -15.98 -7.28 0.54
C ALA A 397 -16.95 -7.99 1.49
N LYS A 398 -17.61 -7.23 2.36
CA LYS A 398 -18.68 -7.76 3.23
C LYS A 398 -19.89 -8.16 2.40
N ALA A 399 -20.34 -9.41 2.53
CA ALA A 399 -21.47 -9.97 1.77
C ALA A 399 -22.81 -9.99 2.54
N GLY A 400 -22.85 -9.43 3.77
CA GLY A 400 -24.05 -9.39 4.62
C GLY A 400 -23.72 -9.68 6.08
N ALA A 401 -24.64 -10.38 6.77
CA ALA A 401 -24.43 -10.81 8.16
C ALA A 401 -23.35 -11.89 8.29
N THR A 402 -23.23 -12.74 7.27
CA THR A 402 -22.16 -13.72 7.12
C THR A 402 -21.48 -13.53 5.77
N THR A 403 -20.16 -13.58 5.77
CA THR A 403 -19.34 -13.50 4.56
C THR A 403 -18.55 -14.79 4.43
N THR A 404 -18.62 -15.42 3.27
CA THR A 404 -17.91 -16.68 2.99
C THR A 404 -16.72 -16.45 2.08
N TYR A 405 -15.57 -17.01 2.44
CA TYR A 405 -14.38 -17.03 1.59
C TYR A 405 -13.89 -18.47 1.42
N ILE A 406 -13.51 -18.85 0.21
CA ILE A 406 -13.01 -20.19 -0.09
C ILE A 406 -11.53 -20.11 -0.38
N ASP A 407 -10.73 -20.75 0.47
CA ASP A 407 -9.30 -20.94 0.26
C ASP A 407 -9.04 -22.25 -0.47
N LEU A 408 -8.50 -22.13 -1.69
CA LEU A 408 -8.04 -23.23 -2.55
C LEU A 408 -6.51 -23.28 -2.64
N ASN A 409 -5.79 -22.54 -1.81
CA ASN A 409 -4.35 -22.30 -1.92
C ASN A 409 -3.92 -21.64 -3.24
N ARG A 410 -4.78 -20.78 -3.80
CA ARG A 410 -4.50 -19.98 -5.00
C ARG A 410 -3.86 -18.63 -4.70
N GLU A 411 -4.06 -18.14 -3.48
CA GLU A 411 -3.35 -17.00 -2.92
C GLU A 411 -2.48 -17.56 -1.80
N ILE A 412 -1.19 -17.26 -1.83
CA ILE A 412 -0.24 -17.77 -0.84
C ILE A 412 0.02 -16.65 0.17
N PRO A 413 -0.16 -16.89 1.48
CA PRO A 413 0.06 -15.87 2.50
C PRO A 413 1.52 -15.43 2.49
N GLY A 414 1.78 -14.15 2.74
CA GLY A 414 3.15 -13.64 2.85
C GLY A 414 3.89 -13.54 1.51
N SER A 415 3.18 -13.71 0.40
CA SER A 415 3.78 -13.67 -0.93
C SER A 415 3.72 -12.26 -1.55
N SER A 416 4.79 -11.90 -2.24
CA SER A 416 4.89 -10.67 -3.02
C SER A 416 4.29 -10.87 -4.42
N SER A 417 4.06 -9.76 -5.12
CA SER A 417 3.57 -9.72 -6.49
C SER A 417 4.51 -8.88 -7.34
N ALA A 418 4.66 -9.23 -8.62
CA ALA A 418 5.42 -8.45 -9.58
C ALA A 418 4.55 -8.06 -10.78
N TYR A 419 4.74 -6.85 -11.28
CA TYR A 419 3.90 -6.26 -12.32
C TYR A 419 4.73 -5.97 -13.56
N ILE A 420 4.41 -6.61 -14.68
CA ILE A 420 5.02 -6.31 -15.98
C ILE A 420 4.08 -5.40 -16.73
N LEU A 421 4.53 -4.18 -16.96
CA LEU A 421 3.72 -3.10 -17.48
C LEU A 421 4.24 -2.60 -18.83
N ASN A 422 3.30 -2.13 -19.65
CA ASN A 422 3.59 -1.33 -20.82
C ASN A 422 3.46 0.16 -20.48
N MET A 423 4.59 0.79 -20.17
CA MET A 423 4.69 2.23 -19.86
C MET A 423 5.00 3.11 -21.09
N ALA A 424 4.92 2.57 -22.32
CA ALA A 424 5.25 3.36 -23.51
C ALA A 424 4.25 4.53 -23.70
N PRO A 425 4.70 5.80 -23.80
CA PRO A 425 3.81 6.97 -23.84
C PRO A 425 2.81 6.96 -25.02
N GLY A 426 3.22 6.44 -26.18
CA GLY A 426 2.38 6.40 -27.38
C GLY A 426 1.21 5.41 -27.31
N ALA A 427 1.22 4.46 -26.37
CA ALA A 427 0.20 3.43 -26.29
C ALA A 427 -0.98 3.78 -25.37
N MET A 428 -0.83 4.81 -24.52
CA MET A 428 -1.75 5.16 -23.42
C MET A 428 -2.30 3.93 -22.69
N ALA A 429 -1.45 2.91 -22.49
CA ALA A 429 -1.85 1.62 -21.93
C ALA A 429 -2.18 1.73 -20.44
N ILE A 430 -1.50 2.64 -19.73
CA ILE A 430 -1.74 2.99 -18.34
C ILE A 430 -1.45 4.48 -18.11
N THR A 431 -2.29 5.15 -17.33
CA THR A 431 -2.20 6.59 -17.07
C THR A 431 -2.75 6.93 -15.69
N TRP A 432 -2.18 7.96 -15.06
CA TRP A 432 -2.81 8.60 -13.90
C TRP A 432 -3.77 9.68 -14.38
N ARG A 433 -5.06 9.57 -14.02
CA ARG A 433 -6.08 10.56 -14.35
C ARG A 433 -6.26 11.50 -13.18
N GLN A 434 -5.92 12.77 -13.39
CA GLN A 434 -5.85 13.77 -12.34
C GLN A 434 -6.93 14.83 -12.53
N LEU A 435 -7.81 14.97 -11.55
CA LEU A 435 -8.81 16.05 -11.53
C LEU A 435 -8.25 17.30 -10.88
N LEU A 436 -7.52 17.13 -9.77
CA LEU A 436 -6.93 18.23 -9.00
C LEU A 436 -5.45 17.89 -8.71
N PRO A 437 -4.50 18.74 -9.14
CA PRO A 437 -3.12 18.61 -8.72
C PRO A 437 -2.97 18.86 -7.22
N MET A 438 -1.86 18.39 -6.65
CA MET A 438 -1.61 18.53 -5.23
C MET A 438 -1.63 20.01 -4.82
N LEU A 439 -2.50 20.37 -3.88
CA LEU A 439 -2.62 21.75 -3.40
C LEU A 439 -2.88 21.84 -1.90
N LYS A 440 -2.45 22.96 -1.31
CA LYS A 440 -2.74 23.36 0.08
C LYS A 440 -4.06 24.13 0.10
N PHE A 441 -5.05 23.63 0.82
CA PHE A 441 -6.35 24.26 1.04
C PHE A 441 -6.44 24.77 2.48
N PRO A 442 -6.52 26.10 2.72
CA PRO A 442 -6.56 26.64 4.07
C PRO A 442 -7.89 26.28 4.76
N LEU A 443 -7.81 25.85 6.02
CA LEU A 443 -8.97 25.59 6.87
C LEU A 443 -9.14 26.71 7.90
N TYR A 444 -10.37 26.90 8.38
CA TYR A 444 -10.63 27.87 9.43
C TYR A 444 -10.39 27.24 10.82
N PRO A 445 -9.63 27.88 11.72
CA PRO A 445 -9.46 27.39 13.09
C PRO A 445 -10.77 27.53 13.87
N THR A 446 -11.23 26.45 14.50
CA THR A 446 -12.54 26.42 15.17
C THR A 446 -12.45 26.63 16.69
N VAL A 447 -11.52 25.96 17.38
CA VAL A 447 -11.49 25.93 18.87
C VAL A 447 -10.09 26.16 19.46
N SER A 448 -9.04 26.14 18.65
CA SER A 448 -7.65 26.26 19.10
C SER A 448 -6.88 27.29 18.29
N ALA A 449 -5.89 27.95 18.89
CA ALA A 449 -4.99 28.91 18.24
C ALA A 449 -3.97 28.21 17.33
N VAL A 450 -4.46 27.64 16.22
CA VAL A 450 -3.70 26.91 15.20
C VAL A 450 -3.96 27.49 13.82
N VAL A 451 -3.05 27.23 12.88
CA VAL A 451 -3.22 27.47 11.44
C VAL A 451 -3.42 26.10 10.77
N PRO A 452 -4.67 25.66 10.56
CA PRO A 452 -4.96 24.38 9.94
C PRO A 452 -5.05 24.49 8.41
N TRP A 453 -4.64 23.45 7.69
CA TRP A 453 -4.89 23.28 6.27
C TRP A 453 -5.15 21.82 5.92
N ALA A 454 -5.79 21.60 4.78
CA ALA A 454 -5.92 20.31 4.14
C ALA A 454 -4.98 20.24 2.93
N GLN A 455 -4.33 19.10 2.76
CA GLN A 455 -3.57 18.79 1.54
C GLN A 455 -4.39 17.83 0.70
N LEU A 456 -4.60 18.18 -0.58
CA LEU A 456 -5.58 17.53 -1.44
C LEU A 456 -4.90 16.99 -2.71
N LEU A 457 -5.25 15.79 -3.14
CA LEU A 457 -4.94 15.25 -4.47
C LEU A 457 -6.11 14.38 -4.93
N PHE A 458 -6.68 14.71 -6.09
CA PHE A 458 -7.81 13.98 -6.63
C PHE A 458 -7.45 13.32 -7.95
N GLY A 459 -7.63 12.00 -8.01
CA GLY A 459 -7.33 11.22 -9.19
C GLY A 459 -7.61 9.75 -9.00
N TYR A 460 -7.29 8.98 -10.02
CA TYR A 460 -7.35 7.52 -9.99
C TYR A 460 -6.45 6.93 -11.07
N LEU A 461 -6.12 5.65 -10.91
CA LEU A 461 -5.36 4.88 -11.90
C LEU A 461 -6.26 4.39 -13.03
N ARG A 462 -5.87 4.64 -14.28
CA ARG A 462 -6.58 4.14 -15.46
C ARG A 462 -5.71 3.23 -16.28
N ILE A 463 -6.20 2.02 -16.55
CA ILE A 463 -5.64 1.11 -17.55
C ILE A 463 -6.47 1.20 -18.83
N GLY A 464 -5.90 1.74 -19.90
CA GLY A 464 -6.55 1.83 -21.20
C GLY A 464 -6.40 0.56 -22.06
N LYS A 465 -5.38 -0.26 -21.80
CA LYS A 465 -5.13 -1.52 -22.51
C LYS A 465 -4.75 -2.64 -21.52
N ARG A 466 -5.76 -3.28 -20.91
CA ARG A 466 -5.55 -4.31 -19.88
C ARG A 466 -4.72 -5.51 -20.36
N ARG A 467 -4.88 -5.90 -21.63
CA ARG A 467 -4.13 -7.01 -22.25
C ARG A 467 -2.61 -6.79 -22.35
N HIS A 468 -2.15 -5.55 -22.23
CA HIS A 468 -0.73 -5.19 -22.34
C HIS A 468 0.03 -5.31 -21.03
N HIS A 469 -0.63 -5.73 -19.95
CA HIS A 469 -0.06 -5.82 -18.61
C HIS A 469 -0.26 -7.23 -18.07
N VAL A 470 0.70 -7.67 -17.27
CA VAL A 470 0.72 -9.01 -16.66
C VAL A 470 1.06 -8.88 -15.18
N LEU A 471 0.34 -9.65 -14.36
CA LEU A 471 0.60 -9.83 -12.94
C LEU A 471 1.26 -11.19 -12.73
N ILE A 472 2.39 -11.22 -12.04
CA ILE A 472 2.97 -12.43 -11.46
C ILE A 472 2.64 -12.41 -9.97
N LYS A 473 1.82 -13.34 -9.51
CA LYS A 473 1.45 -13.46 -8.10
C LYS A 473 2.18 -14.61 -7.40
N ASN A 474 2.06 -14.64 -6.08
CA ASN A 474 2.55 -15.72 -5.23
C ASN A 474 4.07 -15.93 -5.24
N ILE A 475 4.84 -14.84 -5.31
CA ILE A 475 6.30 -14.90 -5.25
C ILE A 475 6.73 -14.93 -3.79
N VAL A 476 7.44 -15.97 -3.37
CA VAL A 476 8.06 -16.02 -2.02
C VAL A 476 9.56 -15.95 -2.19
N SER A 477 10.17 -14.87 -1.70
CA SER A 477 11.59 -14.66 -1.88
C SER A 477 12.44 -15.70 -1.12
N ASN A 478 13.64 -16.02 -1.60
CA ASN A 478 14.51 -16.96 -0.88
C ASN A 478 14.98 -16.35 0.45
N GLY A 479 15.22 -15.04 0.47
CA GLY A 479 15.59 -14.23 1.63
C GLY A 479 14.46 -13.98 2.64
N ALA A 480 13.25 -14.48 2.35
CA ALA A 480 12.11 -14.42 3.25
C ALA A 480 12.43 -15.02 4.63
N MET A 481 12.26 -14.23 5.69
CA MET A 481 12.28 -14.68 7.07
C MET A 481 11.06 -15.54 7.41
N TRP A 482 9.90 -15.22 6.84
CA TRP A 482 8.67 -15.99 7.05
C TRP A 482 8.31 -16.72 5.76
N LYS A 483 8.20 -18.05 5.83
CA LYS A 483 7.85 -18.88 4.68
C LYS A 483 6.59 -19.69 5.00
N PRO A 484 5.61 -19.75 4.08
CA PRO A 484 4.29 -20.34 4.34
C PRO A 484 4.31 -21.86 4.51
N PHE A 485 5.26 -22.55 3.87
CA PHE A 485 5.32 -24.02 3.80
C PHE A 485 6.68 -24.61 4.21
N ALA A 486 7.52 -23.82 4.89
CA ALA A 486 8.88 -24.23 5.29
C ALA A 486 8.92 -24.96 6.63
#